data_AF-A0A7S0HCL2-F1
#
_entry.id   AF-A0A7S0HCL2-F1
#
_cell.length_a   1.000
_cell.length_b   1.000
_cell.length_c   1.000
_cell.angle_alpha   90.00
_cell.angle_beta   90.00
_cell.angle_gamma   90.00
#
_symmetry.space_group_name_H-M   'P 1'
#
loop_
_entity.id
_entity.type
_entity.pdbx_description
1 polymer ?
#
loop_
_entity_poly.entity_id
_entity_poly.type
_entity_poly.pdbx_seq_one_letter_code
_entity_poly.pdbx_strand_id
1 'polypeptide(L)'
;RRTPPAAFARPRPRADPRTLMRRTHLTAALLLALHATAGFKDFRKCSDTPFCQLHRTAPEHSFQVEASSVAYADGALTARLHSAESPLPLQIALSVLGSGAVRVHIDEDQSVPLEA
;
A
#
# COMPACT_ATOMS: atom_id res chain seq x y z
N ARG A 1 63.67 -52.79 25.73
CA ARG A 1 62.39 -52.52 25.03
C ARG A 1 61.32 -52.30 26.09
N ARG A 2 60.80 -51.07 26.26
CA ARG A 2 59.67 -50.76 27.15
C ARG A 2 58.40 -50.65 26.31
N THR A 3 57.37 -51.41 26.66
CA THR A 3 56.03 -51.37 26.05
C THR A 3 55.25 -50.18 26.64
N PRO A 4 54.53 -49.37 25.84
CA PRO A 4 53.67 -48.33 26.39
C PRO A 4 52.34 -48.94 26.90
N PRO A 5 51.69 -48.32 27.91
CA PRO A 5 50.39 -48.79 28.38
C PRO A 5 49.29 -48.44 27.37
N ALA A 6 48.33 -49.35 27.24
CA ALA A 6 47.18 -49.20 26.37
C ALA A 6 46.37 -47.93 26.74
N ALA A 7 46.14 -47.08 25.74
CA ALA A 7 45.28 -45.91 25.88
C ALA A 7 43.83 -46.38 26.10
N PHE A 8 43.26 -46.03 27.25
CA PHE A 8 41.83 -46.20 27.54
C PHE A 8 41.01 -45.37 26.56
N ALA A 9 40.30 -46.03 25.64
CA ALA A 9 39.32 -45.39 24.78
C ALA A 9 38.11 -44.95 25.63
N ARG A 10 37.86 -43.64 25.72
CA ARG A 10 36.65 -43.12 26.38
C ARG A 10 35.41 -43.54 25.57
N PRO A 11 34.35 -44.06 26.22
CA PRO A 11 33.10 -44.35 25.53
C PRO A 11 32.48 -43.04 25.02
N ARG A 12 32.10 -43.02 23.73
CA ARG A 12 31.36 -41.89 23.16
C ARG A 12 30.02 -41.75 23.88
N PRO A 13 29.62 -40.54 24.29
CA PRO A 13 28.32 -40.34 24.93
C PRO A 13 27.22 -40.76 23.95
N ARG A 14 26.40 -41.73 24.37
CA ARG A 14 25.22 -42.18 23.64
C ARG A 14 24.23 -41.02 23.64
N ALA A 15 23.95 -40.46 22.47
CA ALA A 15 23.00 -39.37 22.35
C ALA A 15 21.62 -39.84 22.83
N ASP A 16 21.06 -39.18 23.84
CA ASP A 16 19.74 -39.49 24.39
C ASP A 16 18.66 -39.13 23.34
N PRO A 17 17.83 -40.09 22.88
CA PRO A 17 16.81 -39.86 21.86
C PRO A 17 15.82 -38.75 22.26
N ARG A 18 15.59 -38.52 23.56
CA ARG A 18 14.73 -37.43 24.05
C ARG A 18 15.33 -36.06 23.79
N THR A 19 16.65 -35.96 23.81
CA THR A 19 17.40 -34.72 23.51
C THR A 19 17.42 -34.43 22.02
N LEU A 20 17.44 -35.47 21.18
CA LEU A 20 17.34 -35.34 19.73
C LEU A 20 15.94 -34.82 19.33
N MET A 21 14.89 -35.41 19.89
CA MET A 21 13.50 -35.06 19.60
C MET A 21 13.15 -33.64 20.09
N ARG A 22 13.64 -33.23 21.26
CA ARG A 22 13.48 -31.86 21.76
C ARG A 22 14.19 -30.83 20.89
N ARG A 23 15.36 -31.17 20.34
CA ARG A 23 16.08 -30.32 19.39
C ARG A 23 15.31 -30.18 18.07
N THR A 24 14.76 -31.26 17.52
CA THR A 24 13.99 -31.19 16.27
C THR A 24 12.71 -30.36 16.43
N HIS A 25 12.02 -30.46 17.57
CA HIS A 25 10.84 -29.63 17.85
C HIS A 25 11.19 -28.15 18.02
N LEU A 26 12.30 -27.82 18.70
CA LEU A 26 12.75 -26.44 18.83
C LEU A 26 13.18 -25.83 17.49
N THR A 27 13.89 -26.59 16.66
CA THR A 27 14.25 -26.13 15.31
C THR A 27 13.02 -25.96 14.42
N ALA A 28 12.04 -26.86 14.51
CA ALA A 28 10.80 -26.75 13.75
C ALA A 28 9.97 -25.53 14.21
N ALA A 29 9.86 -25.28 15.52
CA ALA A 29 9.18 -24.12 16.07
C ALA A 29 9.86 -22.79 15.68
N LEU A 30 11.20 -22.76 15.69
CA LEU A 30 11.97 -21.60 15.24
C LEU A 30 11.74 -21.32 13.75
N LEU A 31 11.77 -22.35 12.91
CA LEU A 31 11.48 -22.21 11.48
C LEU A 31 10.05 -21.70 11.25
N LEU A 32 9.05 -22.23 11.96
CA LEU A 32 7.66 -21.77 11.84
C LEU A 32 7.50 -20.30 12.26
N ALA A 33 8.16 -19.89 13.35
CA ALA A 33 8.11 -18.51 13.85
C ALA A 33 8.78 -17.52 12.88
N LEU A 34 9.86 -17.90 12.20
CA LEU A 34 10.47 -17.05 11.17
C LEU A 34 9.53 -16.82 9.98
N HIS A 35 8.80 -17.84 9.54
CA HIS A 35 7.87 -17.73 8.41
C HIS A 35 6.62 -16.90 8.75
N ALA A 36 6.19 -16.88 10.01
CA ALA A 36 5.00 -16.13 10.45
C ALA A 36 5.15 -14.60 10.38
N THR A 37 6.36 -14.07 10.22
CA THR A 37 6.62 -12.61 10.11
C THR A 37 6.62 -12.10 8.66
N ALA A 38 6.49 -12.97 7.67
CA ALA A 38 6.59 -12.61 6.25
C ALA A 38 5.42 -11.75 5.76
N GLY A 39 4.22 -11.86 6.36
CA GLY A 39 3.00 -11.19 5.89
C GLY A 39 2.94 -9.67 6.10
N PHE A 40 3.88 -9.06 6.83
CA PHE A 40 3.92 -7.60 7.00
C PHE A 40 4.62 -6.86 5.85
N LYS A 41 5.26 -7.59 4.91
CA LYS A 41 5.99 -6.99 3.78
C LYS A 41 5.13 -6.82 2.51
N ASP A 42 3.88 -7.27 2.53
CA ASP A 42 3.03 -7.30 1.33
C ASP A 42 2.21 -6.02 1.11
N PHE A 43 2.28 -5.05 2.03
CA PHE A 43 1.66 -3.75 1.84
C PHE A 43 2.53 -2.88 0.92
N ARG A 44 1.94 -2.40 -0.17
CA ARG A 44 2.61 -1.47 -1.08
C ARG A 44 2.88 -0.14 -0.38
N LYS A 45 4.12 0.32 -0.44
CA LYS A 45 4.44 1.69 -0.06
C LYS A 45 3.98 2.65 -1.15
N CYS A 46 3.94 3.93 -0.82
CA CYS A 46 3.62 4.96 -1.81
C CYS A 46 4.62 4.98 -2.98
N SER A 47 5.91 4.72 -2.71
CA SER A 47 6.96 4.56 -3.74
C SER A 47 6.69 3.40 -4.70
N ASP A 48 5.92 2.41 -4.26
CA ASP A 48 5.64 1.20 -5.03
C ASP A 48 4.35 1.35 -5.86
N THR A 49 3.69 2.52 -5.78
CA THR A 49 2.41 2.83 -6.43
C THR A 49 2.54 4.14 -7.22
N PRO A 50 2.67 4.09 -8.56
CA PRO A 50 2.97 5.28 -9.38
C PRO A 50 2.03 6.46 -9.14
N PHE A 51 0.72 6.21 -9.05
CA PHE A 51 -0.29 7.23 -8.72
C PHE A 51 0.02 7.95 -7.39
N CYS A 52 0.33 7.19 -6.34
CA CYS A 52 0.63 7.77 -5.03
C CYS A 52 1.89 8.64 -5.08
N GLN A 53 2.93 8.17 -5.76
CA GLN A 53 4.17 8.93 -5.91
C GLN A 53 3.91 10.24 -6.65
N LEU A 54 3.19 10.19 -7.79
CA LEU A 54 2.85 11.37 -8.58
C LEU A 54 2.12 12.43 -7.75
N HIS A 55 1.05 12.06 -7.06
CA HIS A 55 0.26 13.01 -6.27
C HIS A 55 0.97 13.53 -5.02
N ARG A 56 1.96 12.82 -4.48
CA ARG A 56 2.76 13.30 -3.34
C ARG A 56 3.84 14.29 -3.72
N THR A 57 4.36 14.21 -4.94
CA THR A 57 5.42 15.08 -5.44
C THR A 57 4.90 16.18 -6.36
N ALA A 58 3.62 16.12 -6.75
CA ALA A 58 3.01 17.09 -7.61
C ALA A 58 3.10 18.50 -6.99
N PRO A 59 3.49 19.53 -7.77
CA PRO A 59 3.35 20.91 -7.34
C PRO A 59 1.87 21.24 -7.12
N GLU A 60 1.57 22.31 -6.38
CA GLU A 60 0.19 22.77 -6.22
C GLU A 60 -0.41 23.07 -7.59
N HIS A 61 -1.42 22.28 -7.97
CA HIS A 61 -2.20 22.51 -9.18
C HIS A 61 -3.22 23.61 -8.94
N SER A 62 -3.35 24.51 -9.91
CA SER A 62 -4.35 25.56 -9.85
C SER A 62 -5.51 25.22 -10.77
N PHE A 63 -6.68 24.98 -10.18
CA PHE A 63 -7.94 24.85 -10.90
C PHE A 63 -8.75 26.11 -10.72
N GLN A 64 -9.35 26.60 -11.80
CA GLN A 64 -10.19 27.78 -11.80
C GLN A 64 -11.59 27.40 -12.27
N VAL A 65 -12.60 28.09 -11.73
CA VAL A 65 -14.00 27.93 -12.13
C VAL A 65 -14.28 28.86 -13.31
N GLU A 66 -14.89 28.35 -14.36
CA GLU A 66 -15.40 29.17 -15.45
C GLU A 66 -16.73 29.81 -15.03
N ALA A 67 -16.70 31.08 -14.61
CA ALA A 67 -17.88 31.76 -14.04
C ALA A 67 -19.12 31.76 -14.95
N SER A 68 -18.94 31.81 -16.27
CA SER A 68 -20.01 31.75 -17.27
C SER A 68 -20.74 30.40 -17.33
N SER A 69 -20.11 29.33 -16.84
CA SER A 69 -20.66 27.97 -16.87
C SER A 69 -21.49 27.62 -15.63
N VAL A 70 -21.55 28.51 -14.64
CA VAL A 70 -22.21 28.24 -13.36
C VAL A 70 -23.72 28.14 -13.58
N ALA A 71 -24.28 26.98 -13.22
CA ALA A 71 -25.71 26.73 -13.30
C ALA A 71 -26.20 26.09 -11.99
N TYR A 72 -27.46 26.33 -11.65
CA TYR A 72 -28.12 25.65 -10.55
C TYR A 72 -29.34 24.91 -11.08
N ALA A 73 -29.32 23.58 -10.98
CA ALA A 73 -30.40 22.71 -11.45
C ALA A 73 -30.51 21.49 -10.52
N ASP A 74 -31.73 21.00 -10.31
CA ASP A 74 -32.00 19.77 -9.56
C ASP A 74 -31.37 19.71 -8.15
N GLY A 75 -31.24 20.87 -7.48
CA GLY A 75 -30.66 20.95 -6.13
C GLY A 75 -29.13 20.91 -6.10
N ALA A 76 -28.47 21.02 -7.26
CA ALA A 76 -27.03 21.07 -7.38
C ALA A 76 -26.56 22.32 -8.14
N LEU A 77 -25.50 22.95 -7.63
CA LEU A 77 -24.73 23.96 -8.34
C LEU A 77 -23.65 23.27 -9.16
N THR A 78 -23.65 23.45 -10.47
CA THR A 78 -22.67 22.87 -11.38
C THR A 78 -21.83 23.98 -12.04
N ALA A 79 -20.59 23.67 -12.37
CA ALA A 79 -19.70 24.56 -13.12
C ALA A 79 -18.59 23.76 -13.82
N ARG A 80 -17.96 24.36 -14.84
CA ARG A 80 -16.75 23.83 -15.46
C ARG A 80 -15.50 24.32 -14.74
N LEU A 81 -14.50 23.45 -14.69
CA LEU A 81 -13.17 23.72 -14.17
C LEU A 81 -12.14 23.67 -15.30
N HIS A 82 -11.21 24.61 -15.29
CA HIS A 82 -10.06 24.63 -16.19
C HIS A 82 -8.76 24.74 -15.38
N SER A 83 -7.69 24.15 -15.90
CA SER A 83 -6.33 24.29 -15.36
C SER A 83 -5.37 24.50 -16.54
N ALA A 84 -4.33 25.30 -16.34
CA ALA A 84 -3.26 25.43 -17.32
C ALA A 84 -2.41 24.15 -17.44
N GLU A 85 -2.44 23.30 -16.41
CA GLU A 85 -1.64 22.07 -16.34
C GLU A 85 -2.40 20.84 -16.86
N SER A 86 -3.72 20.91 -16.97
CA SER A 86 -4.57 19.81 -17.43
C SER A 86 -5.43 20.24 -18.61
N PRO A 87 -5.25 19.62 -19.80
CA PRO A 87 -6.11 19.89 -20.94
C PRO A 87 -7.49 19.20 -20.81
N LEU A 88 -7.69 18.36 -19.78
CA LEU A 88 -8.94 17.64 -19.60
C LEU A 88 -10.05 18.59 -19.17
N PRO A 89 -11.20 18.60 -19.88
CA PRO A 89 -12.35 19.37 -19.46
C PRO A 89 -12.94 18.72 -18.21
N LEU A 90 -13.11 19.49 -17.15
CA LEU A 90 -13.62 19.01 -15.86
C LEU A 90 -14.92 19.72 -15.50
N GLN A 91 -15.82 19.01 -14.83
CA GLN A 91 -17.05 19.57 -14.26
C GLN A 91 -17.07 19.34 -12.75
N ILE A 92 -17.50 20.36 -12.00
CA ILE A 92 -17.79 20.28 -10.57
C ILE A 92 -19.29 20.38 -10.33
N ALA A 93 -19.79 19.59 -9.38
CA ALA A 93 -21.15 19.67 -8.86
C ALA A 93 -21.14 19.74 -7.33
N LEU A 94 -21.93 20.65 -6.80
CA LEU A 94 -22.07 20.95 -5.37
C LEU A 94 -23.53 20.79 -4.99
N SER A 95 -23.83 19.93 -4.01
CA SER A 95 -25.19 19.74 -3.51
C SER A 95 -25.20 19.72 -1.98
N VAL A 96 -26.31 20.16 -1.38
CA VAL A 96 -26.52 20.10 0.06
C VAL A 96 -27.45 18.93 0.36
N LEU A 97 -26.96 17.95 1.10
CA LEU A 97 -27.74 16.79 1.52
C LEU A 97 -28.74 17.19 2.61
N GLY A 98 -29.79 16.38 2.81
CA GLY A 98 -30.79 16.64 3.86
C GLY A 98 -30.22 16.68 5.29
N SER A 99 -29.01 16.13 5.50
CA SER A 99 -28.26 16.24 6.76
C SER A 99 -27.55 17.59 6.96
N GLY A 100 -27.55 18.47 5.97
CA GLY A 100 -26.74 19.69 5.93
C GLY A 100 -25.30 19.49 5.43
N ALA A 101 -24.89 18.26 5.13
CA ALA A 101 -23.59 17.99 4.54
C ALA A 101 -23.51 18.50 3.09
N VAL A 102 -22.36 19.07 2.70
CA VAL A 102 -22.10 19.48 1.32
C VAL A 102 -21.38 18.34 0.60
N ARG A 103 -21.96 17.87 -0.52
CA ARG A 103 -21.34 16.91 -1.42
C ARG A 103 -20.69 17.65 -2.58
N VAL A 104 -19.40 17.43 -2.75
CA VAL A 104 -18.62 17.86 -3.91
C VAL A 104 -18.39 16.66 -4.81
N HIS A 105 -18.70 16.79 -6.09
CA HIS A 105 -18.40 15.80 -7.12
C HIS A 105 -17.60 16.49 -8.23
N ILE A 106 -16.48 15.92 -8.62
CA ILE A 106 -15.66 16.41 -9.75
C ILE A 106 -15.50 15.24 -10.70
N ASP A 107 -15.79 15.46 -11.97
CA ASP A 107 -15.70 14.44 -13.02
C ASP A 107 -15.14 15.05 -14.30
N GLU A 108 -14.72 14.19 -15.22
CA GLU A 108 -14.38 14.59 -16.58
C GLU A 108 -15.65 14.97 -17.34
N ASP A 109 -15.62 16.13 -17.99
CA ASP A 109 -16.74 16.60 -18.80
C ASP A 109 -16.74 15.88 -20.15
N GLN A 110 -17.46 14.76 -20.20
CA GLN A 110 -17.60 13.94 -21.41
C GLN A 110 -18.41 14.62 -22.52
N SER A 111 -19.04 15.77 -22.25
CA SER A 111 -19.78 16.52 -23.28
C SER A 111 -18.86 17.32 -24.21
N VAL A 112 -17.61 17.53 -23.80
CA VAL A 112 -16.60 18.21 -24.60
C VAL A 112 -15.73 17.16 -25.30
N PRO A 113 -15.75 17.07 -26.64
CA PRO A 113 -14.86 16.17 -27.37
C PRO A 113 -13.40 16.48 -27.04
N LEU A 114 -12.62 15.44 -26.75
CA LEU A 114 -11.16 15.55 -26.65
C LEU A 114 -10.64 15.88 -28.06
N GLU A 115 -10.41 17.16 -28.36
CA GLU A 115 -9.67 17.51 -29.57
C GLU A 115 -8.21 17.04 -29.39
N ALA A 116 -7.79 16.16 -30.31
CA ALA A 116 -6.51 15.47 -30.32
C ALA A 116 -5.38 16.30 -30.96
#